data_AF-A0AAW3T4R2-F1
#
_entry.id   AF-A0AAW3T4R2-F1
#
_cell.length_a   1.000
_cell.length_b   1.000
_cell.length_c   1.000
_cell.angle_alpha   90.00
_cell.angle_beta   90.00
_cell.angle_gamma   90.00
#
_symmetry.space_group_name_H-M   'P 1'
#
loop_
_entity.id
_entity.type
_entity.pdbx_description
1 polymer ?
#
loop_
_entity_poly.entity_id
_entity_poly.type
_entity_poly.pdbx_seq_one_letter_code
_entity_poly.pdbx_strand_id
1 'polypeptide(L)'
;MNKVLAPIALAAVLALTGCAGAGTATSTTTAASDETPKVTPTPTPKPAPDLVGEWKQNNSKSSDGWMSATITSTTITANFVTDGGDTVSLFWVGTYTAPGDATSPYTWTSTRDKAATDSALLASTDDTKVFTYEDGELSFPVSIAGSSTTVRLSKV
;
A
#
# COMPACT_ATOMS: atom_id res chain seq x y z
N MET A 1 -20.91 23.88 36.93
CA MET A 1 -21.45 25.17 36.44
C MET A 1 -21.20 25.19 34.93
N ASN A 2 -22.19 24.77 34.15
CA ASN A 2 -23.18 25.64 33.50
C ASN A 2 -22.59 26.36 32.28
N LYS A 3 -23.20 26.41 31.10
CA LYS A 3 -24.33 25.73 30.47
C LYS A 3 -24.29 26.23 29.00
N VAL A 4 -24.45 25.32 28.04
CA VAL A 4 -25.41 25.31 26.91
C VAL A 4 -25.47 26.56 26.00
N LEU A 5 -25.47 26.42 24.66
CA LEU A 5 -26.63 26.45 23.73
C LEU A 5 -26.03 26.86 22.36
N ALA A 6 -26.44 26.43 21.18
CA ALA A 6 -27.69 25.86 20.71
C ALA A 6 -27.54 25.39 19.24
N PRO A 7 -28.57 24.72 18.68
CA PRO A 7 -28.50 23.78 17.56
C PRO A 7 -29.12 24.31 16.26
N ILE A 8 -29.04 23.57 15.15
CA ILE A 8 -30.08 23.57 14.11
C ILE A 8 -30.34 22.13 13.66
N ALA A 9 -31.59 21.73 13.83
CA ALA A 9 -32.19 20.47 13.43
C ALA A 9 -32.99 20.65 12.12
N LEU A 10 -33.67 19.56 11.70
CA LEU A 10 -34.73 19.45 10.68
C LEU A 10 -34.25 19.41 9.21
N ALA A 11 -34.81 18.61 8.31
CA ALA A 11 -35.76 17.49 8.40
C ALA A 11 -35.83 16.79 7.03
N ALA A 12 -36.47 15.62 7.07
CA ALA A 12 -36.84 14.71 6.00
C ALA A 12 -37.51 15.33 4.76
N VAL A 13 -37.56 14.57 3.64
CA VAL A 13 -38.77 13.86 3.14
C VAL A 13 -38.51 13.29 1.73
N LEU A 14 -39.10 12.11 1.49
CA LEU A 14 -39.16 11.33 0.25
C LEU A 14 -39.93 12.04 -0.87
N ALA A 15 -39.65 11.72 -2.15
CA ALA A 15 -40.68 11.30 -3.11
C ALA A 15 -40.07 10.78 -4.42
N LEU A 16 -40.56 9.61 -4.86
CA LEU A 16 -40.48 9.15 -6.24
C LEU A 16 -41.38 10.03 -7.12
N THR A 17 -40.95 10.32 -8.35
CA THR A 17 -41.87 10.70 -9.43
C THR A 17 -41.30 10.23 -10.76
N GLY A 18 -42.06 9.38 -11.43
CA GLY A 18 -41.81 8.95 -12.79
C GLY A 18 -42.73 9.65 -13.80
N CYS A 19 -42.55 9.21 -15.05
CA CYS A 19 -43.40 9.39 -16.23
C CYS A 19 -43.11 10.60 -17.14
N ALA A 20 -42.63 10.29 -18.35
CA ALA A 20 -43.12 10.77 -19.65
C ALA A 20 -42.29 10.03 -20.74
N GLY A 21 -42.79 9.47 -21.83
CA GLY A 21 -44.13 9.33 -22.40
C GLY A 21 -44.02 8.39 -23.61
N ALA A 22 -45.13 7.79 -24.04
CA ALA A 22 -45.20 6.87 -25.17
C ALA A 22 -45.88 7.50 -26.40
N GLY A 23 -45.38 7.14 -27.59
CA GLY A 23 -46.05 7.22 -28.91
C GLY A 23 -45.72 8.47 -29.74
N THR A 24 -45.63 8.47 -31.07
CA THR A 24 -45.80 7.45 -32.13
C THR A 24 -45.33 8.08 -33.46
N ALA A 25 -44.58 7.29 -34.26
CA ALA A 25 -44.49 7.22 -35.74
C ALA A 25 -43.77 8.27 -36.65
N THR A 26 -42.98 7.66 -37.57
CA THR A 26 -42.79 7.96 -39.01
C THR A 26 -41.60 8.84 -39.47
N SER A 27 -40.54 8.10 -39.86
CA SER A 27 -39.80 8.11 -41.13
C SER A 27 -38.91 9.28 -41.58
N THR A 28 -37.65 8.88 -41.83
CA THR A 28 -36.77 9.12 -42.99
C THR A 28 -35.52 10.01 -42.78
N THR A 29 -34.38 9.38 -43.13
CA THR A 29 -33.16 9.94 -43.76
C THR A 29 -31.90 10.04 -42.89
N THR A 30 -31.04 9.03 -43.10
CA THR A 30 -29.59 9.11 -43.35
C THR A 30 -28.77 10.22 -42.69
N ALA A 31 -27.93 9.84 -41.74
CA ALA A 31 -26.53 10.24 -41.69
C ALA A 31 -25.75 9.14 -40.95
N ALA A 32 -24.92 8.42 -41.71
CA ALA A 32 -23.94 7.50 -41.16
C ALA A 32 -22.87 8.30 -40.42
N SER A 33 -22.79 8.10 -39.10
CA SER A 33 -21.62 8.44 -38.31
C SER A 33 -21.09 7.13 -37.75
N ASP A 34 -20.06 6.63 -38.43
CA ASP A 34 -19.31 5.44 -38.07
C ASP A 34 -18.41 5.76 -36.87
N GLU A 35 -19.00 5.86 -35.68
CA GLU A 35 -18.24 5.91 -34.43
C GLU A 35 -17.92 4.48 -33.98
N THR A 36 -16.85 3.95 -34.57
CA THR A 36 -16.15 2.78 -34.03
C THR A 36 -15.88 3.00 -32.54
N PRO A 37 -16.38 2.14 -31.62
CA PRO A 37 -16.02 2.24 -30.22
C PRO A 37 -14.51 2.08 -30.09
N LYS A 38 -13.83 3.11 -29.58
CA LYS A 38 -12.43 3.00 -29.19
C LYS A 38 -12.36 1.97 -28.06
N VAL A 39 -12.05 0.73 -28.42
CA VAL A 39 -11.74 -0.34 -27.46
C VAL A 39 -10.47 0.10 -26.74
N THR A 40 -10.63 0.67 -25.55
CA THR A 40 -9.53 0.78 -24.60
C THR A 40 -9.05 -0.64 -24.34
N PRO A 41 -7.78 -0.99 -24.63
CA PRO A 41 -7.28 -2.32 -24.34
C PRO A 41 -7.45 -2.56 -22.85
N THR A 42 -8.21 -3.60 -22.49
CA THR A 42 -8.28 -4.07 -21.11
C THR A 42 -6.86 -4.48 -20.71
N PRO A 43 -6.24 -3.84 -19.70
CA PRO A 43 -4.90 -4.22 -19.29
C PRO A 43 -4.93 -5.68 -18.83
N THR A 44 -4.06 -6.50 -19.43
CA THR A 44 -3.86 -7.87 -18.97
C THR A 44 -3.37 -7.82 -17.52
N PRO A 45 -3.99 -8.58 -16.59
CA PRO A 45 -3.53 -8.63 -15.21
C PRO A 45 -2.05 -9.04 -15.17
N LYS A 46 -1.19 -8.17 -14.63
CA LYS A 46 0.20 -8.53 -14.35
C LYS A 46 0.20 -9.60 -13.24
N PRO A 47 1.10 -10.60 -13.27
CA PRO A 47 1.25 -11.51 -12.13
C PRO A 47 1.81 -10.76 -10.92
N ALA A 48 1.41 -11.17 -9.71
CA ALA A 48 1.95 -10.61 -8.47
C ALA A 48 3.48 -10.75 -8.43
N PRO A 49 4.21 -9.76 -7.90
CA PRO A 49 5.66 -9.84 -7.83
C PRO A 49 6.13 -10.96 -6.88
N ASP A 50 7.22 -11.62 -7.23
CA ASP A 50 7.89 -12.56 -6.32
C ASP A 50 8.76 -11.81 -5.30
N LEU A 51 8.19 -11.64 -4.10
CA LEU A 51 8.83 -10.92 -3.01
C LEU A 51 9.74 -11.80 -2.14
N VAL A 52 9.61 -13.14 -2.22
CA VAL A 52 10.30 -14.06 -1.31
C VAL A 52 11.80 -14.01 -1.56
N GLY A 53 12.60 -13.81 -0.51
CA GLY A 53 14.04 -13.78 -0.60
C GLY A 53 14.69 -12.80 0.37
N GLU A 54 16.00 -12.62 0.17
CA GLU A 54 16.83 -11.70 0.93
C GLU A 54 16.93 -10.35 0.20
N TRP A 55 16.96 -9.27 0.98
CA TRP A 55 16.95 -7.91 0.50
C TRP A 55 18.01 -7.10 1.25
N LYS A 56 18.72 -6.23 0.51
CA LYS A 56 19.74 -5.34 1.06
C LYS A 56 19.48 -3.90 0.64
N GLN A 57 19.60 -2.98 1.59
CA GLN A 57 19.45 -1.55 1.33
C GLN A 57 20.42 -1.07 0.25
N ASN A 58 19.88 -0.38 -0.75
CA ASN A 58 20.63 0.16 -1.90
C ASN A 58 20.87 1.67 -1.80
N ASN A 59 20.16 2.36 -0.90
CA ASN A 59 20.28 3.80 -0.68
C ASN A 59 20.99 4.18 0.63
N SER A 60 21.81 3.26 1.19
CA SER A 60 22.63 3.57 2.36
C SER A 60 23.74 4.56 1.98
N LYS A 61 24.01 5.51 2.89
CA LYS A 61 25.15 6.43 2.79
C LYS A 61 26.38 5.92 3.54
N SER A 62 26.27 4.76 4.19
CA SER A 62 27.35 4.12 4.93
C SER A 62 27.78 2.84 4.21
N SER A 63 29.09 2.60 4.13
CA SER A 63 29.64 1.32 3.70
C SER A 63 29.58 0.25 4.79
N ASP A 64 29.38 0.67 6.04
CA ASP A 64 29.51 -0.16 7.24
C ASP A 64 28.17 -0.43 7.93
N GLY A 65 27.10 0.21 7.46
CA GLY A 65 25.75 0.06 8.00
C GLY A 65 24.68 0.11 6.93
N TRP A 66 23.70 -0.79 7.02
CA TRP A 66 22.59 -0.90 6.08
C TRP A 66 21.38 -1.59 6.73
N MET A 67 20.23 -1.49 6.08
CA MET A 67 19.06 -2.30 6.41
C MET A 67 19.04 -3.57 5.57
N SER A 68 18.77 -4.71 6.20
CA SER A 68 18.42 -5.95 5.49
C SER A 68 16.96 -6.31 5.73
N ALA A 69 16.39 -7.09 4.81
CA ALA A 69 15.12 -7.74 5.04
C ALA A 69 15.07 -9.16 4.46
N THR A 70 14.39 -10.05 5.15
CA THR A 70 14.04 -11.38 4.67
C THR A 70 12.53 -11.47 4.52
N ILE A 71 12.06 -11.85 3.35
CA ILE A 71 10.64 -12.02 3.05
C ILE A 71 10.37 -13.49 2.79
N THR A 72 9.39 -14.04 3.52
CA THR A 72 8.76 -15.34 3.26
C THR A 72 7.36 -15.11 2.69
N SER A 73 6.59 -16.17 2.41
CA SER A 73 5.23 -16.02 1.88
C SER A 73 4.27 -15.24 2.79
N THR A 74 4.53 -15.21 4.11
CA THR A 74 3.61 -14.61 5.10
C THR A 74 4.27 -13.64 6.06
N THR A 75 5.60 -13.53 6.06
CA THR A 75 6.34 -12.78 7.08
C THR A 75 7.44 -11.96 6.43
N ILE A 76 7.63 -10.75 6.92
CA ILE A 76 8.77 -9.89 6.64
C ILE A 76 9.53 -9.61 7.94
N THR A 77 10.83 -9.85 7.91
CA THR A 77 11.76 -9.47 8.97
C THR A 77 12.72 -8.43 8.42
N ALA A 78 12.90 -7.31 9.10
CA ALA A 78 13.87 -6.29 8.73
C ALA A 78 14.79 -5.96 9.91
N ASN A 79 16.07 -5.76 9.62
CA ASN A 79 17.11 -5.53 10.61
C ASN A 79 18.00 -4.35 10.21
N PHE A 80 18.52 -3.64 11.21
CA PHE A 80 19.75 -2.88 11.03
C PHE A 80 20.93 -3.84 11.08
N VAL A 81 21.84 -3.68 10.13
CA VAL A 81 23.13 -4.35 10.11
C VAL A 81 24.19 -3.25 10.22
N THR A 82 25.09 -3.38 11.20
CA THR A 82 26.18 -2.42 11.46
C THR A 82 27.48 -3.17 11.69
N ASP A 83 28.58 -2.43 11.83
CA ASP A 83 29.92 -2.97 12.08
C ASP A 83 30.31 -4.00 11.01
N GLY A 84 30.10 -3.65 9.74
CA GLY A 84 30.47 -4.47 8.60
C GLY A 84 29.67 -5.76 8.43
N GLY A 85 28.62 -5.97 9.23
CA GLY A 85 27.88 -7.22 9.28
C GLY A 85 27.92 -7.92 10.64
N ASP A 86 28.79 -7.50 11.54
CA ASP A 86 29.01 -8.19 12.82
C ASP A 86 27.88 -7.95 13.83
N THR A 87 27.17 -6.82 13.71
CA THR A 87 26.05 -6.46 14.58
C THR A 87 24.75 -6.46 13.80
N VAL A 88 23.76 -7.21 14.27
CA VAL A 88 22.40 -7.25 13.71
C VAL A 88 21.41 -6.86 14.80
N SER A 89 20.64 -5.80 14.55
CA SER A 89 19.60 -5.30 15.47
C SER A 89 18.23 -5.36 14.80
N LEU A 90 17.28 -6.00 15.47
CA LEU A 90 15.93 -6.17 14.93
C LEU A 90 15.20 -4.82 14.82
N PHE A 91 14.63 -4.55 13.65
CA PHE A 91 13.77 -3.38 13.41
C PHE A 91 12.29 -3.76 13.28
N TRP A 92 11.98 -4.83 12.55
CA TRP A 92 10.61 -5.24 12.28
C TRP A 92 10.52 -6.76 12.14
N VAL A 93 9.50 -7.35 12.76
CA VAL A 93 8.95 -8.64 12.34
C VAL A 93 7.47 -8.41 12.21
N GLY A 94 6.89 -8.82 11.08
CA GLY A 94 5.46 -8.74 10.91
C GLY A 94 4.94 -9.70 9.86
N THR A 95 3.68 -10.06 10.01
CA THR A 95 2.97 -10.92 9.08
C THR A 95 2.30 -10.09 8.01
N TYR A 96 2.01 -10.68 6.86
CA TYR A 96 1.22 -10.05 5.80
C TYR A 96 0.51 -11.11 4.96
N THR A 97 -0.53 -10.68 4.27
CA THR A 97 -1.15 -11.44 3.18
C THR A 97 -0.81 -10.73 1.89
N ALA A 98 -0.17 -11.43 0.95
CA ALA A 98 0.16 -10.88 -0.35
C ALA A 98 -1.13 -10.43 -1.08
N PRO A 99 -1.24 -9.15 -1.51
CA PRO A 99 -2.31 -8.70 -2.40
C PRO A 99 -2.42 -9.60 -3.64
N GLY A 100 -3.64 -9.98 -4.02
CA GLY A 100 -3.90 -10.83 -5.18
C GLY A 100 -3.76 -10.08 -6.52
N ASP A 101 -3.83 -8.75 -6.49
CA ASP A 101 -3.69 -7.88 -7.65
C ASP A 101 -2.26 -7.33 -7.76
N ALA A 102 -1.66 -7.47 -8.94
CA ALA A 102 -0.30 -6.96 -9.21
C ALA A 102 -0.30 -5.48 -9.64
N THR A 103 -1.15 -4.68 -9.02
CA THR A 103 -1.20 -3.24 -9.28
C THR A 103 0.15 -2.64 -8.92
N SER A 104 0.72 -1.82 -9.83
CA SER A 104 1.97 -1.10 -9.58
C SER A 104 1.64 0.33 -9.11
N PRO A 105 2.23 0.83 -8.02
CA PRO A 105 3.16 0.14 -7.13
C PRO A 105 2.47 -0.93 -6.26
N TYR A 106 3.13 -2.07 -6.06
CA TYR A 106 2.58 -3.17 -5.29
C TYR A 106 2.72 -2.88 -3.79
N THR A 107 1.62 -2.65 -3.09
CA THR A 107 1.64 -2.15 -1.71
C THR A 107 0.89 -3.10 -0.78
N TRP A 108 1.47 -3.41 0.38
CA TRP A 108 0.82 -4.22 1.40
C TRP A 108 1.11 -3.70 2.81
N THR A 109 0.19 -4.00 3.71
CA THR A 109 0.33 -3.71 5.13
C THR A 109 0.76 -4.97 5.86
N SER A 110 1.87 -4.86 6.60
CA SER A 110 2.32 -5.89 7.53
C SER A 110 1.84 -5.58 8.95
N THR A 111 1.38 -6.59 9.68
CA THR A 111 1.01 -6.49 11.10
C THR A 111 2.17 -6.93 11.97
N ARG A 112 2.55 -6.10 12.95
CA ARG A 112 3.68 -6.34 13.86
C ARG A 112 3.51 -7.62 14.68
N ASP A 113 4.56 -8.42 14.75
CA ASP A 113 4.73 -9.43 15.79
C ASP A 113 5.29 -8.76 17.05
N LYS A 114 4.40 -8.49 18.02
CA LYS A 114 4.77 -7.84 19.28
C LYS A 114 5.70 -8.70 20.12
N ALA A 115 5.44 -10.01 20.21
CA ALA A 115 6.26 -10.91 21.02
C ALA A 115 7.71 -10.94 20.53
N ALA A 116 7.92 -10.90 19.21
CA ALA A 116 9.26 -10.85 18.62
C ALA A 116 9.97 -9.50 18.79
N THR A 117 9.23 -8.39 18.94
CA THR A 117 9.79 -7.03 18.84
C THR A 117 9.75 -6.22 20.13
N ASP A 118 8.94 -6.58 21.13
CA ASP A 118 8.76 -5.79 22.37
C ASP A 118 10.05 -5.63 23.19
N SER A 119 10.98 -6.58 23.09
CA SER A 119 12.28 -6.51 23.78
C SER A 119 13.41 -5.94 22.93
N ALA A 120 13.18 -5.69 21.64
CA ALA A 120 14.19 -5.21 20.71
C ALA A 120 14.24 -3.68 20.72
N LEU A 121 15.33 -3.13 21.27
CA LEU A 121 15.51 -1.68 21.50
C LEU A 121 15.29 -0.81 20.25
N LEU A 122 15.69 -1.31 19.08
CA LEU A 122 15.58 -0.58 17.81
C LEU A 122 14.37 -1.00 16.98
N ALA A 123 13.50 -1.87 17.51
CA ALA A 123 12.32 -2.27 16.80
C ALA A 123 11.28 -1.14 16.76
N SER A 124 10.64 -0.99 15.59
CA SER A 124 9.50 -0.11 15.42
C SER A 124 8.36 -0.55 16.34
N THR A 125 7.80 0.39 17.10
CA THR A 125 6.68 0.13 18.00
C THR A 125 5.32 0.16 17.29
N ASP A 126 5.25 0.67 16.05
CA ASP A 126 4.04 0.74 15.24
C ASP A 126 3.31 -0.61 15.15
N ASP A 127 1.98 -0.61 15.24
CA ASP A 127 1.19 -1.85 15.10
C ASP A 127 1.25 -2.43 13.69
N THR A 128 1.45 -1.58 12.69
CA THR A 128 1.52 -1.97 11.29
C THR A 128 2.58 -1.18 10.54
N LYS A 129 3.05 -1.74 9.42
CA LYS A 129 3.97 -1.06 8.52
C LYS A 129 3.58 -1.32 7.08
N VAL A 130 3.55 -0.25 6.30
CA VAL A 130 3.28 -0.33 4.86
C VAL A 130 4.60 -0.56 4.14
N PHE A 131 4.60 -1.56 3.26
CA PHE A 131 5.69 -1.86 2.35
C PHE A 131 5.21 -1.64 0.92
N THR A 132 6.12 -1.13 0.09
CA THR A 132 5.86 -0.83 -1.32
C THR A 132 6.94 -1.48 -2.15
N TYR A 133 6.54 -2.23 -3.19
CA TYR A 133 7.41 -2.80 -4.20
C TYR A 133 7.12 -2.16 -5.56
N GLU A 134 8.15 -1.56 -6.16
CA GLU A 134 8.08 -0.93 -7.47
C GLU A 134 9.45 -1.05 -8.15
N ASP A 135 9.48 -1.36 -9.45
CA ASP A 135 10.71 -1.40 -10.27
C ASP A 135 11.89 -2.18 -9.67
N GLY A 136 11.61 -3.32 -9.01
CA GLY A 136 12.66 -4.16 -8.42
C GLY A 136 13.11 -3.74 -7.03
N GLU A 137 12.47 -2.73 -6.45
CA GLU A 137 12.85 -2.14 -5.19
C GLU A 137 11.74 -2.27 -4.14
N LEU A 138 12.12 -2.76 -2.95
CA LEU A 138 11.29 -2.74 -1.76
C LEU A 138 11.56 -1.46 -0.97
N SER A 139 10.51 -0.77 -0.54
CA SER A 139 10.65 0.45 0.27
C SER A 139 9.69 0.52 1.45
N PHE A 140 10.15 1.15 2.53
CA PHE A 140 9.37 1.40 3.74
C PHE A 140 10.00 2.50 4.61
N PRO A 141 9.21 3.21 5.43
CA PRO A 141 9.74 4.21 6.35
C PRO A 141 10.35 3.58 7.60
N VAL A 142 11.46 4.17 8.04
CA VAL A 142 12.14 3.88 9.30
C VAL A 142 12.26 5.17 10.09
N SER A 143 11.83 5.12 11.36
CA SER A 143 11.90 6.26 12.29
C SER A 143 12.52 5.82 13.61
N ILE A 144 13.62 6.45 14.01
CA ILE A 144 14.34 6.19 15.26
C ILE A 144 14.82 7.51 15.85
N ALA A 145 14.64 7.69 17.16
CA ALA A 145 15.16 8.84 17.92
C ALA A 145 14.87 10.21 17.27
N GLY A 146 13.66 10.39 16.72
CA GLY A 146 13.24 11.65 16.10
C GLY A 146 13.74 11.89 14.67
N SER A 147 14.44 10.93 14.07
CA SER A 147 14.85 10.96 12.66
C SER A 147 14.06 9.94 11.84
N SER A 148 13.69 10.30 10.62
CA SER A 148 12.96 9.43 9.68
C SER A 148 13.62 9.37 8.32
N THR A 149 13.60 8.20 7.69
CA THR A 149 14.07 7.98 6.32
C THR A 149 13.23 6.93 5.61
N THR A 150 13.14 7.01 4.29
CA THR A 150 12.63 5.91 3.46
C THR A 150 13.79 5.02 3.08
N VAL A 151 13.76 3.78 3.55
CA VAL A 151 14.71 2.73 3.17
C VAL A 151 14.27 2.16 1.83
N ARG A 152 15.24 1.88 0.98
CA ARG A 152 15.07 1.28 -0.35
C ARG A 152 16.00 0.08 -0.45
N LEU A 153 15.48 -1.09 -0.81
CA LEU A 153 16.23 -2.34 -0.84
C LEU A 153 16.09 -3.00 -2.21
N SER A 154 17.18 -3.61 -2.66
CA SER A 154 17.21 -4.52 -3.80
C SER A 154 17.31 -5.95 -3.30
N LYS A 155 16.70 -6.88 -4.04
CA LYS A 155 16.84 -8.33 -3.80
C LYS A 155 18.30 -8.73 -4.01
N VAL A 156 18.82 -9.63 -3.15
CA VAL A 156 20.21 -10.15 -3.19
C VAL A 156 20.30 -11.41 -4.04
#